data_AF-A0A0E4BX18-F1
#
_entry.id   AF-A0A0E4BX18-F1
#
_cell.length_a   1.000
_cell.length_b   1.000
_cell.length_c   1.000
_cell.angle_alpha   90.00
_cell.angle_beta   90.00
_cell.angle_gamma   90.00
#
_symmetry.space_group_name_H-M   'P 1'
#
loop_
_entity.id
_entity.type
_entity.pdbx_description
1 polymer ?
#
loop_
_entity_poly.entity_id
_entity_poly.type
_entity_poly.pdbx_seq_one_letter_code
_entity_poly.pdbx_strand_id
1 'polypeptide(L)'
;MDYRIGEWVNDRTHGQQYRAKFLKTSEPTSLDGIEKYLGSGMIRGIGPVYAKKLVRAFGEKVFDTIEAEPERLREVTGIGPVRANRITAAWAEQKIVREIMVFLHSNGVGTARAVRIYKTYGADAVQVMTENPYRLARDIRGIGFKTADAIAMKLGIEKTAMIRVRAGISYG
;
A
#
# COMPACT_ATOMS: atom_id res chain seq x y z
N MET A 1 -8.13 43.81 -16.94
CA MET A 1 -7.73 43.02 -15.75
C MET A 1 -8.61 41.80 -15.75
N ASP A 2 -8.04 40.62 -15.95
CA ASP A 2 -8.81 39.40 -16.24
C ASP A 2 -8.43 38.34 -15.19
N TYR A 3 -9.36 38.00 -14.30
CA TYR A 3 -9.14 37.00 -13.25
C TYR A 3 -9.72 35.67 -13.73
N ARG A 4 -8.86 34.77 -14.23
CA ARG A 4 -9.29 33.42 -14.59
C ARG A 4 -9.34 32.57 -13.33
N ILE A 5 -10.56 32.23 -12.90
CA ILE A 5 -10.84 31.25 -11.86
C ILE A 5 -10.58 29.88 -12.50
N GLY A 6 -9.54 29.18 -12.06
CA GLY A 6 -9.22 27.84 -12.56
C GLY A 6 -10.21 26.81 -12.01
N GLU A 7 -11.03 26.24 -12.88
CA GLU A 7 -11.85 25.08 -12.53
C GLU A 7 -10.95 23.84 -12.39
N TRP A 8 -11.05 23.17 -11.23
CA TRP A 8 -10.45 21.86 -11.02
C TRP A 8 -11.29 20.80 -11.76
N VAL A 9 -10.94 20.55 -13.01
CA VAL A 9 -11.50 19.45 -13.79
C VAL A 9 -10.75 18.18 -13.40
N ASN A 10 -11.41 17.32 -12.63
CA ASN A 10 -10.90 16.01 -12.25
C ASN A 10 -11.04 15.04 -13.44
N ASP A 11 -9.98 14.89 -14.22
CA ASP A 11 -9.98 14.01 -15.39
C ASP A 11 -9.84 12.53 -14.97
N ARG A 12 -10.95 11.80 -15.09
CA ARG A 12 -11.10 10.34 -14.84
C ARG A 12 -10.29 9.44 -15.79
N THR A 13 -9.39 9.97 -16.61
CA THR A 13 -8.63 9.17 -17.60
C THR A 13 -7.24 8.70 -17.14
N HIS A 14 -6.73 9.14 -15.98
CA HIS A 14 -5.39 8.76 -15.50
C HIS A 14 -5.27 7.33 -14.92
N GLY A 15 -6.35 6.56 -14.89
CA GLY A 15 -6.38 5.23 -14.26
C GLY A 15 -5.54 4.16 -14.98
N GLN A 16 -5.33 4.26 -16.29
CA GLN A 16 -4.68 3.18 -17.06
C GLN A 16 -3.15 3.30 -17.15
N GLN A 17 -2.61 4.51 -17.24
CA GLN A 17 -1.15 4.72 -17.33
C GLN A 17 -0.46 4.63 -15.96
N TYR A 18 -1.15 5.06 -14.90
CA TYR A 18 -0.73 4.89 -13.52
C TYR A 18 -0.53 3.40 -13.23
N ARG A 19 -1.58 2.58 -13.43
CA ARG A 19 -1.62 1.13 -13.17
C ARG A 19 -0.47 0.33 -13.81
N ALA A 20 -0.03 0.70 -15.02
CA ALA A 20 1.09 0.03 -15.70
C ALA A 20 2.48 0.41 -15.14
N LYS A 21 2.67 1.65 -14.66
CA LYS A 21 3.90 2.06 -13.96
C LYS A 21 4.03 1.40 -12.58
N PHE A 22 2.93 1.22 -11.85
CA PHE A 22 2.95 0.58 -10.52
C PHE A 22 3.32 -0.88 -10.56
N LEU A 23 2.91 -1.62 -11.58
CA LEU A 23 3.24 -3.05 -11.69
C LEU A 23 4.76 -3.33 -11.69
N LYS A 24 5.60 -2.32 -12.00
CA LYS A 24 7.07 -2.43 -11.96
C LYS A 24 7.72 -1.93 -10.66
N THR A 25 6.98 -1.20 -9.83
CA THR A 25 7.50 -0.70 -8.55
C THR A 25 7.25 -1.75 -7.47
N SER A 26 8.26 -2.03 -6.66
CA SER A 26 8.37 -3.31 -5.93
C SER A 26 7.37 -3.43 -4.78
N GLU A 27 6.65 -4.54 -4.74
CA GLU A 27 6.02 -5.12 -3.56
C GLU A 27 7.01 -5.21 -2.38
N PRO A 28 6.56 -5.35 -1.12
CA PRO A 28 7.50 -5.66 -0.05
C PRO A 28 8.28 -6.93 -0.40
N THR A 29 9.58 -6.78 -0.61
CA THR A 29 10.48 -7.90 -0.96
C THR A 29 11.11 -8.54 0.27
N SER A 30 11.12 -7.85 1.42
CA SER A 30 11.66 -8.43 2.64
C SER A 30 10.68 -9.44 3.25
N LEU A 31 11.20 -10.58 3.73
CA LEU A 31 10.39 -11.62 4.38
C LEU A 31 9.52 -11.08 5.53
N ASP A 32 10.05 -10.16 6.33
CA ASP A 32 9.29 -9.49 7.41
C ASP A 32 8.16 -8.61 6.87
N GLY A 33 8.39 -7.89 5.77
CA GLY A 33 7.37 -7.09 5.10
C GLY A 33 6.26 -7.98 4.52
N ILE A 34 6.65 -9.06 3.86
CA ILE A 34 5.73 -10.06 3.31
C ILE A 34 4.88 -10.68 4.41
N GLU A 35 5.49 -11.15 5.50
CA GLU A 35 4.78 -11.74 6.64
C GLU A 35 3.79 -10.74 7.26
N LYS A 36 4.22 -9.48 7.47
CA LYS A 36 3.36 -8.43 8.01
C LYS A 36 2.18 -8.12 7.10
N TYR A 37 2.37 -8.10 5.78
CA TYR A 37 1.28 -7.87 4.85
C TYR A 37 0.30 -9.04 4.86
N LEU A 38 0.78 -10.27 4.68
CA LEU A 38 -0.03 -11.48 4.71
C LEU A 38 -0.82 -11.61 6.01
N GLY A 39 -0.18 -11.33 7.15
CA GLY A 39 -0.77 -11.45 8.49
C GLY A 39 -1.61 -10.25 8.93
N SER A 40 -1.70 -9.19 8.13
CA SER A 40 -2.38 -7.93 8.50
C SER A 40 -3.90 -8.01 8.61
N GLY A 41 -4.48 -9.14 8.17
CA GLY A 41 -5.92 -9.33 8.00
C GLY A 41 -6.46 -8.77 6.69
N MET A 42 -5.60 -8.26 5.80
CA MET A 42 -5.98 -7.82 4.47
C MET A 42 -6.48 -8.99 3.62
N ILE A 43 -5.75 -10.10 3.59
CA ILE A 43 -6.15 -11.28 2.80
C ILE A 43 -6.96 -12.21 3.70
N ARG A 44 -8.25 -12.33 3.40
CA ARG A 44 -9.15 -13.20 4.18
C ARG A 44 -8.64 -14.64 4.13
N GLY A 45 -8.49 -15.22 5.31
CA GLY A 45 -8.00 -16.59 5.48
C GLY A 45 -6.51 -16.72 5.78
N ILE A 46 -5.76 -15.61 5.76
CA ILE A 46 -4.38 -15.55 6.22
C ILE A 46 -4.32 -14.71 7.51
N GLY A 47 -4.19 -15.40 8.64
CA GLY A 47 -3.83 -14.77 9.91
C GLY A 47 -2.32 -14.86 10.16
N PRO A 48 -1.80 -14.23 11.23
CA PRO A 48 -0.36 -14.18 11.53
C PRO A 48 0.33 -15.56 11.51
N VAL A 49 -0.34 -16.59 12.05
CA VAL A 49 0.18 -17.97 12.06
C VAL A 49 0.39 -18.50 10.64
N TYR A 50 -0.58 -18.30 9.75
CA TYR A 50 -0.49 -18.77 8.37
C TYR A 50 0.45 -17.91 7.54
N ALA A 51 0.52 -16.60 7.79
CA ALA A 51 1.50 -15.72 7.16
C ALA A 51 2.93 -16.22 7.41
N LYS A 52 3.28 -16.50 8.67
CA LYS A 52 4.60 -17.05 9.02
C LYS A 52 4.88 -18.39 8.34
N LYS A 53 3.88 -19.28 8.27
CA LYS A 53 4.01 -20.58 7.60
C LYS A 53 4.20 -20.45 6.10
N LEU A 54 3.44 -19.57 5.46
CA LEU A 54 3.52 -19.31 4.02
C LEU A 54 4.88 -18.70 3.65
N VAL A 55 5.35 -17.71 4.41
CA VAL A 55 6.68 -17.12 4.21
C VAL A 55 7.79 -18.15 4.46
N ARG A 56 7.64 -19.03 5.46
CA ARG A 56 8.60 -20.11 5.68
C ARG A 56 8.66 -21.10 4.51
N ALA A 57 7.53 -21.39 3.87
CA ALA A 57 7.43 -22.36 2.79
C ALA A 57 7.89 -21.78 1.44
N PHE A 58 7.49 -20.55 1.12
CA PHE A 58 7.64 -19.96 -0.21
C PHE A 58 8.56 -18.74 -0.26
N GLY A 59 8.95 -18.20 0.90
CA GLY A 59 9.82 -17.04 0.99
C GLY A 59 9.26 -15.82 0.25
N GLU A 60 10.13 -15.17 -0.51
CA GLU A 60 9.79 -13.99 -1.32
C GLU A 60 8.82 -14.31 -2.47
N LYS A 61 8.74 -15.58 -2.88
CA LYS A 61 7.87 -16.04 -3.99
C LYS A 61 6.43 -16.30 -3.57
N VAL A 62 6.07 -16.06 -2.30
CA VAL A 62 4.74 -16.41 -1.78
C VAL A 62 3.60 -15.74 -2.54
N PHE A 63 3.77 -14.50 -3.01
CA PHE A 63 2.76 -13.81 -3.79
C PHE A 63 2.59 -14.44 -5.18
N ASP A 64 3.70 -14.76 -5.85
CA ASP A 64 3.71 -15.51 -7.11
C ASP A 64 3.05 -16.89 -6.94
N THR A 65 3.34 -17.58 -5.83
CA THR A 65 2.73 -18.87 -5.53
C THR A 65 1.21 -18.75 -5.35
N ILE A 66 0.70 -17.71 -4.66
CA ILE A 66 -0.74 -17.53 -4.50
C ILE A 66 -1.41 -17.20 -5.85
N GLU A 67 -0.74 -16.45 -6.72
CA GLU A 67 -1.28 -16.00 -8.01
C GLU A 67 -1.20 -17.09 -9.11
N ALA A 68 -0.05 -17.73 -9.27
CA ALA A 68 0.27 -18.59 -10.41
C ALA A 68 0.22 -20.09 -10.11
N GLU A 69 0.47 -20.49 -8.86
CA GLU A 69 0.54 -21.89 -8.42
C GLU A 69 -0.30 -22.14 -7.15
N PRO A 70 -1.58 -21.70 -7.09
CA PRO A 70 -2.38 -21.70 -5.85
C PRO A 70 -2.58 -23.09 -5.24
N GLU A 71 -2.49 -24.16 -6.04
CA GLU A 71 -2.54 -25.54 -5.59
C GLU A 71 -1.42 -25.88 -4.60
N ARG A 72 -0.27 -25.22 -4.70
CA ARG A 72 0.89 -25.39 -3.82
C ARG A 72 0.66 -24.85 -2.43
N LEU A 73 -0.33 -23.98 -2.22
CA LEU A 73 -0.72 -23.54 -0.86
C LEU A 73 -1.02 -24.73 0.06
N ARG A 74 -1.42 -25.88 -0.51
CA ARG A 74 -1.68 -27.13 0.23
C ARG A 74 -0.42 -27.85 0.72
N GLU A 75 0.76 -27.48 0.25
CA GLU A 75 2.05 -27.93 0.82
C GLU A 75 2.24 -27.42 2.26
N VAL A 76 1.53 -26.35 2.64
CA VAL A 76 1.65 -25.74 3.96
C VAL A 76 0.71 -26.39 4.98
N THR A 77 1.30 -26.96 6.03
CA THR A 77 0.54 -27.64 7.10
C THR A 77 -0.56 -26.77 7.70
N GLY A 78 -1.81 -27.25 7.59
CA GLY A 78 -3.02 -26.58 8.06
C GLY A 78 -3.77 -25.78 6.98
N ILE A 79 -3.23 -25.70 5.76
CA ILE A 79 -3.94 -25.13 4.60
C ILE A 79 -4.55 -26.27 3.79
N GLY A 80 -5.79 -26.65 4.14
CA GLY A 80 -6.60 -27.57 3.34
C GLY A 80 -7.28 -26.90 2.14
N PRO A 81 -7.99 -27.66 1.29
CA PRO A 81 -8.59 -27.17 0.04
C PRO A 81 -9.53 -25.97 0.26
N VAL A 82 -10.36 -26.00 1.30
CA VAL A 82 -11.27 -24.90 1.64
C VAL A 82 -10.51 -23.60 1.93
N ARG A 83 -9.40 -23.67 2.66
CA ARG A 83 -8.61 -22.49 2.99
C ARG A 83 -7.82 -22.00 1.79
N ALA A 84 -7.23 -22.90 1.00
CA ALA A 84 -6.53 -22.56 -0.24
C ALA A 84 -7.46 -21.79 -1.18
N ASN A 85 -8.65 -22.33 -1.47
CA ASN A 85 -9.64 -21.67 -2.32
C ASN A 85 -10.04 -20.29 -1.80
N ARG A 86 -10.24 -20.15 -0.48
CA ARG A 86 -10.56 -18.85 0.12
C ARG A 86 -9.42 -17.84 0.01
N ILE A 87 -8.17 -18.28 0.18
CA ILE A 87 -6.99 -17.44 0.02
C ILE A 87 -6.89 -16.97 -1.43
N THR A 88 -6.98 -17.89 -2.39
CA THR A 88 -6.89 -17.58 -3.82
C THR A 88 -8.00 -16.62 -4.26
N ALA A 89 -9.25 -16.86 -3.83
CA ALA A 89 -10.36 -15.96 -4.13
C ALA A 89 -10.14 -14.55 -3.54
N ALA A 90 -9.79 -14.48 -2.25
CA ALA A 90 -9.51 -13.19 -1.59
C ALA A 90 -8.31 -12.45 -2.22
N TRP A 91 -7.33 -13.19 -2.71
CA TRP A 91 -6.15 -12.64 -3.38
C TRP A 91 -6.51 -12.04 -4.74
N ALA A 92 -7.33 -12.73 -5.53
CA ALA A 92 -7.81 -12.25 -6.82
C ALA A 92 -8.69 -10.99 -6.71
N GLU A 93 -9.55 -10.93 -5.67
CA GLU A 93 -10.42 -9.77 -5.41
C GLU A 93 -9.65 -8.50 -5.01
N GLN A 94 -8.41 -8.63 -4.54
CA GLN A 94 -7.65 -7.52 -3.93
C GLN A 94 -6.57 -6.92 -4.84
N LYS A 95 -6.78 -6.90 -6.16
CA LYS A 95 -5.84 -6.28 -7.10
C LYS A 95 -5.59 -4.79 -6.82
N ILE A 96 -6.65 -4.01 -6.58
CA ILE A 96 -6.55 -2.58 -6.27
C ILE A 96 -5.76 -2.34 -4.97
N VAL A 97 -6.00 -3.18 -3.97
CA VAL A 97 -5.25 -3.13 -2.70
C VAL A 97 -3.76 -3.30 -2.96
N ARG A 98 -3.38 -4.27 -3.80
CA ARG A 98 -1.98 -4.53 -4.15
C ARG A 98 -1.34 -3.33 -4.86
N GLU A 99 -2.05 -2.73 -5.81
CA GLU A 99 -1.59 -1.52 -6.51
C GLU A 99 -1.34 -0.36 -5.53
N ILE A 100 -2.23 -0.18 -4.55
CA ILE A 100 -2.05 0.82 -3.48
C ILE A 100 -0.83 0.47 -2.63
N MET A 101 -0.72 -0.76 -2.16
CA MET A 101 0.40 -1.19 -1.32
C MET A 101 1.74 -0.99 -2.02
N VAL A 102 1.81 -1.30 -3.31
CA VAL A 102 2.97 -1.06 -4.16
C VAL A 102 3.31 0.43 -4.25
N PHE A 103 2.33 1.31 -4.52
CA PHE A 103 2.55 2.76 -4.53
C PHE A 103 3.08 3.28 -3.18
N LEU A 104 2.52 2.79 -2.07
CA LEU A 104 2.96 3.18 -0.74
C LEU A 104 4.43 2.77 -0.53
N HIS A 105 4.78 1.54 -0.90
CA HIS A 105 6.14 1.03 -0.80
C HIS A 105 7.13 1.79 -1.69
N SER A 106 6.77 2.07 -2.94
CA SER A 106 7.61 2.83 -3.87
C SER A 106 7.93 4.24 -3.34
N ASN A 107 7.00 4.82 -2.59
CA ASN A 107 7.15 6.12 -1.93
C ASN A 107 7.75 6.04 -0.51
N GLY A 108 8.40 4.92 -0.17
CA GLY A 108 9.16 4.77 1.08
C GLY A 108 8.33 4.45 2.32
N VAL A 109 7.06 4.06 2.16
CA VAL A 109 6.23 3.63 3.27
C VAL A 109 6.49 2.15 3.55
N GLY A 110 7.00 1.83 4.74
CA GLY A 110 7.15 0.44 5.17
C GLY A 110 5.80 -0.26 5.39
N THR A 111 5.77 -1.59 5.28
CA THR A 111 4.52 -2.38 5.19
C THR A 111 3.54 -2.10 6.32
N ALA A 112 4.00 -2.05 7.57
CA ALA A 112 3.13 -1.82 8.72
C ALA A 112 2.43 -0.44 8.66
N ARG A 113 3.12 0.58 8.15
CA ARG A 113 2.52 1.90 7.90
C ARG A 113 1.59 1.85 6.70
N ALA A 114 1.98 1.18 5.62
CA ALA A 114 1.17 1.05 4.42
C ALA A 114 -0.18 0.38 4.71
N VAL A 115 -0.19 -0.70 5.50
CA VAL A 115 -1.41 -1.34 6.00
C VAL A 115 -2.29 -0.37 6.79
N ARG A 116 -1.70 0.47 7.66
CA ARG A 116 -2.48 1.46 8.44
C ARG A 116 -3.06 2.56 7.56
N ILE A 117 -2.29 3.05 6.58
CA ILE A 117 -2.75 4.05 5.60
C ILE A 117 -3.93 3.47 4.82
N TYR A 118 -3.81 2.26 4.28
CA TYR A 118 -4.90 1.60 3.57
C TYR A 118 -6.12 1.39 4.47
N LYS A 119 -5.94 0.91 5.71
CA LYS A 119 -7.08 0.73 6.63
C LYS A 119 -7.81 2.04 6.97
N THR A 120 -7.13 3.19 6.85
CA THR A 120 -7.70 4.50 7.15
C THR A 120 -8.38 5.13 5.94
N TYR A 121 -7.77 5.03 4.76
CA TYR A 121 -8.25 5.74 3.55
C TYR A 121 -8.79 4.83 2.46
N GLY A 122 -8.62 3.51 2.57
CA GLY A 122 -9.04 2.55 1.54
C GLY A 122 -8.44 2.89 0.18
N ALA A 123 -9.32 2.95 -0.83
CA ALA A 123 -8.95 3.29 -2.21
C ALA A 123 -8.40 4.71 -2.37
N ASP A 124 -8.77 5.63 -1.47
CA ASP A 124 -8.36 7.04 -1.53
C ASP A 124 -6.93 7.27 -1.01
N ALA A 125 -6.27 6.23 -0.48
CA ALA A 125 -4.92 6.32 0.08
C ALA A 125 -3.92 6.98 -0.88
N VAL A 126 -3.99 6.64 -2.18
CA VAL A 126 -3.13 7.24 -3.21
C VAL A 126 -3.44 8.73 -3.36
N GLN A 127 -4.71 9.07 -3.57
CA GLN A 127 -5.15 10.46 -3.77
C GLN A 127 -4.78 11.35 -2.58
N VAL A 128 -5.09 10.91 -1.36
CA VAL A 128 -4.77 11.65 -0.13
C VAL A 128 -3.28 11.91 -0.03
N MET A 129 -2.45 10.93 -0.37
CA MET A 129 -1.00 11.08 -0.34
C MET A 129 -0.46 12.01 -1.42
N THR A 130 -1.02 11.98 -2.62
CA THR A 130 -0.60 12.88 -3.71
C THR A 130 -1.04 14.33 -3.48
N GLU A 131 -2.22 14.55 -2.89
CA GLU A 131 -2.75 15.89 -2.65
C GLU A 131 -2.12 16.55 -1.41
N ASN A 132 -2.04 15.80 -0.29
CA ASN A 132 -1.50 16.31 0.95
C ASN A 132 -0.93 15.18 1.83
N PRO A 133 0.35 14.79 1.63
CA PRO A 133 0.98 13.72 2.39
C PRO A 133 1.13 14.05 3.89
N TYR A 134 1.03 15.32 4.29
CA TYR A 134 1.05 15.71 5.71
C TYR A 134 -0.21 15.32 6.47
N ARG A 135 -1.32 15.01 5.77
CA ARG A 135 -2.49 14.38 6.41
C ARG A 135 -2.14 13.06 7.08
N LEU A 136 -1.13 12.34 6.58
CA LEU A 136 -0.67 11.10 7.21
C LEU A 136 -0.18 11.34 8.64
N ALA A 137 0.47 12.48 8.92
CA ALA A 137 0.97 12.80 10.25
C ALA A 137 -0.15 13.06 11.27
N ARG A 138 -1.32 13.51 10.79
CA ARG A 138 -2.51 13.76 11.60
C ARG A 138 -3.32 12.49 11.80
N ASP A 139 -3.57 11.76 10.72
CA ASP A 139 -4.61 10.71 10.67
C ASP A 139 -4.05 9.32 11.00
N ILE A 140 -2.73 9.11 10.88
CA ILE A 140 -2.11 7.78 11.00
C ILE A 140 -1.16 7.70 12.19
N ARG A 141 -1.58 6.94 13.22
CA ARG A 141 -0.72 6.66 14.38
C ARG A 141 0.63 6.05 13.95
N GLY A 142 1.72 6.62 14.46
CA GLY A 142 3.08 6.19 14.15
C GLY A 142 3.63 6.71 12.81
N ILE A 143 2.94 7.65 12.18
CA ILE A 143 3.49 8.54 11.16
C ILE A 143 3.50 9.94 11.77
N GLY A 144 4.69 10.52 11.95
CA GLY A 144 4.83 11.92 12.38
C GLY A 144 5.32 12.78 11.22
N PHE A 145 5.44 14.09 11.45
CA PHE A 145 5.84 15.07 10.44
C PHE A 145 7.07 14.62 9.63
N LYS A 146 8.16 14.17 10.29
CA LYS A 146 9.38 13.72 9.59
C LYS A 146 9.14 12.59 8.58
N THR A 147 8.25 11.64 8.90
CA THR A 147 7.92 10.55 7.98
C THR A 147 7.04 11.05 6.84
N ALA A 148 6.05 11.90 7.15
CA ALA A 148 5.21 12.52 6.13
C ALA A 148 6.03 13.43 5.18
N ASP A 149 7.01 14.17 5.70
CA ASP A 149 7.91 15.02 4.92
C ASP A 149 8.84 14.19 4.01
N ALA A 150 9.34 13.04 4.50
CA ALA A 150 10.10 12.12 3.66
C ALA A 150 9.28 11.56 2.49
N ILE A 151 8.00 11.25 2.73
CA ILE A 151 7.05 10.82 1.69
C ILE A 151 6.79 11.98 0.71
N ALA A 152 6.54 13.19 1.24
CA ALA A 152 6.30 14.39 0.44
C ALA A 152 7.46 14.68 -0.53
N MET A 153 8.70 14.59 -0.05
CA MET A 153 9.89 14.78 -0.90
C MET A 153 9.98 13.71 -2.00
N LYS A 154 9.65 12.45 -1.71
CA LYS A 154 9.63 11.37 -2.72
C LYS A 154 8.54 11.57 -3.78
N LEU A 155 7.45 12.23 -3.41
CA LEU A 155 6.38 12.64 -4.32
C LEU A 155 6.71 13.92 -5.11
N GLY A 156 7.90 14.51 -4.91
CA GLY A 156 8.35 15.71 -5.62
C GLY A 156 7.88 17.03 -5.01
N ILE A 157 7.40 17.03 -3.76
CA ILE A 157 7.05 18.29 -3.07
C ILE A 157 8.34 19.01 -2.67
N GLU A 158 8.52 20.22 -3.21
CA GLU A 158 9.67 21.07 -2.96
C GLU A 158 9.80 21.48 -1.49
N LYS A 159 11.03 21.67 -1.03
CA LYS A 159 11.32 22.07 0.36
C LYS A 159 10.69 23.41 0.74
N THR A 160 10.50 24.30 -0.23
CA THR A 160 9.93 25.64 -0.07
C THR A 160 8.42 25.68 -0.27
N ALA A 161 7.78 24.55 -0.59
CA ALA A 161 6.34 24.50 -0.83
C ALA A 161 5.57 24.96 0.41
N MET A 162 4.60 25.86 0.23
CA MET A 162 3.81 26.45 1.34
C MET A 162 3.08 25.37 2.16
N ILE A 163 2.65 24.27 1.53
CA ILE A 163 2.03 23.13 2.20
C ILE A 163 2.97 22.49 3.24
N ARG A 164 4.27 22.42 2.95
CA ARG A 164 5.31 21.91 3.85
C ARG A 164 5.56 22.85 5.02
N VAL A 165 5.66 24.15 4.76
CA VAL A 165 5.87 25.18 5.80
C VAL A 165 4.70 25.16 6.80
N ARG A 166 3.46 25.18 6.30
CA ARG A 166 2.26 25.12 7.14
C ARG A 166 2.20 23.84 7.97
N ALA A 167 2.49 22.70 7.36
CA ALA A 167 2.51 21.43 8.05
C ALA A 167 3.62 21.35 9.11
N GLY A 168 4.80 21.93 8.85
CA GLY A 168 5.90 21.98 9.81
C GLY A 168 5.57 22.79 11.06
N ILE A 169 4.72 23.80 10.95
CA ILE A 169 4.24 24.58 12.10
C ILE A 169 3.10 23.86 12.83
N SER A 170 2.22 23.18 12.10
CA SER A 170 1.03 22.52 12.67
C SER A 170 1.31 21.17 13.33
N TYR A 171 2.37 20.47 12.92
CA TYR A 171 2.70 19.11 13.34
C TYR A 171 4.15 18.93 13.81
N GLY A 172 4.91 20.02 13.90
CA GLY A 172 6.31 20.06 14.30
C GLY A 172 6.52 19.95 15.80
#